data_AF-A0A3N9UNV9-F1
#
_entry.id   AF-A0A3N9UNV9-F1
#
_cell.length_a   1.000
_cell.length_b   1.000
_cell.length_c   1.000
_cell.angle_alpha   90.00
_cell.angle_beta   90.00
_cell.angle_gamma   90.00
#
_symmetry.space_group_name_H-M   'P 1'
#
loop_
_entity.id
_entity.type
_entity.pdbx_description
1 polymer ?
#
loop_
_entity_poly.entity_id
_entity_poly.type
_entity_poly.pdbx_seq_one_letter_code
_entity_poly.pdbx_strand_id
1 'polypeptide(L)'
;MSLPLMSSAIHAILLVKERYFEFRENCNHLEETMKRILIFIIMLWSLAPFEGAAQTFNIDPSHTTIEFKVRNMLITNVRGTFEKFKGTVFIDETDLGKSKVDVSIETASINTGINRRDNHLRSADFFDVVKFPVMTFVSTGIEPGIDRLKVTGNLTI
;
A
#
# COMPACT_ATOMS: atom_id res chain seq x y z
N MET A 1 -18.68 37.19 81.06
CA MET A 1 -19.50 37.37 79.84
C MET A 1 -18.61 37.04 78.64
N SER A 2 -19.15 36.29 77.66
CA SER A 2 -18.61 35.99 76.31
C SER A 2 -17.33 35.14 76.14
N LEU A 3 -17.42 33.80 76.30
CA LEU A 3 -16.46 32.84 75.71
C LEU A 3 -17.04 31.54 75.05
N PRO A 4 -18.36 31.24 75.01
CA PRO A 4 -18.83 29.98 74.38
C PRO A 4 -18.88 30.02 72.84
N LEU A 5 -18.80 31.21 72.22
CA LEU A 5 -18.92 31.39 70.76
C LEU A 5 -17.64 30.98 69.99
N MET A 6 -16.46 31.05 70.60
CA MET A 6 -15.20 30.73 69.90
C MET A 6 -14.96 29.22 69.71
N SER A 7 -15.41 28.39 70.66
CA SER A 7 -15.18 26.93 70.59
C SER A 7 -16.03 26.26 69.50
N SER A 8 -17.29 26.69 69.33
CA SER A 8 -18.19 26.19 68.28
C SER A 8 -17.70 26.57 66.88
N ALA A 9 -17.19 27.80 66.70
CA ALA A 9 -16.63 28.25 65.42
C ALA A 9 -15.40 27.43 65.01
N ILE A 10 -14.51 27.09 65.95
CA ILE A 10 -13.32 26.28 65.67
C ILE A 10 -13.71 24.85 65.26
N HIS A 11 -14.70 24.25 65.94
CA HIS A 11 -15.20 22.92 65.60
C HIS A 11 -15.86 22.88 64.22
N ALA A 12 -16.66 23.91 63.89
CA ALA A 12 -17.27 24.03 62.56
C ALA A 12 -16.21 24.19 61.45
N ILE A 13 -15.14 24.96 61.68
CA ILE A 13 -14.05 25.14 60.72
C ILE A 13 -13.26 23.83 60.51
N LEU A 14 -13.03 23.05 61.57
CA LEU A 14 -12.38 21.73 61.48
C LEU A 14 -13.19 20.73 60.66
N LEU A 15 -14.50 20.62 60.93
CA LEU A 15 -15.39 19.75 60.16
C LEU A 15 -15.50 20.17 58.69
N VAL A 16 -15.53 21.48 58.43
CA VAL A 16 -15.49 22.01 57.07
C VAL A 16 -14.16 21.63 56.41
N LYS A 17 -13.02 21.81 57.09
CA LYS A 17 -11.70 21.47 56.56
C LYS A 17 -11.52 19.98 56.30
N GLU A 18 -12.01 19.11 57.17
CA GLU A 18 -12.03 17.65 56.97
C GLU A 18 -12.86 17.28 55.76
N ARG A 19 -14.08 17.82 55.64
CA ARG A 19 -14.97 17.57 54.50
C ARG A 19 -14.40 18.12 53.18
N TYR A 20 -13.71 19.27 53.21
CA TYR A 20 -12.99 19.81 52.05
C TYR A 20 -11.77 18.97 51.67
N PHE A 21 -11.08 18.39 52.66
CA PHE A 21 -9.94 17.52 52.43
C PHE A 21 -10.38 16.19 51.79
N GLU A 22 -11.41 15.54 52.33
CA GLU A 22 -12.01 14.33 51.74
C GLU A 22 -12.53 14.58 50.31
N PHE A 23 -13.19 15.71 50.09
CA PHE A 23 -13.66 16.09 48.75
C PHE A 23 -12.49 16.28 47.76
N ARG A 24 -11.40 16.92 48.20
CA ARG A 24 -10.20 17.13 47.39
C ARG A 24 -9.48 15.81 47.06
N GLU A 25 -9.40 14.88 48.00
CA GLU A 25 -8.82 13.55 47.75
C GLU A 25 -9.66 12.74 46.76
N ASN A 26 -10.98 12.80 46.87
CA ASN A 26 -11.89 12.11 45.95
C ASN A 26 -11.77 12.67 44.52
N CYS A 27 -11.67 13.99 44.34
CA CYS A 27 -11.45 14.61 43.02
C CYS A 27 -10.12 14.20 42.37
N ASN A 28 -9.02 14.14 43.14
CA ASN A 28 -7.72 13.68 42.63
C ASN A 28 -7.77 12.19 42.25
N HIS A 29 -8.48 11.37 43.02
CA HIS A 29 -8.67 9.95 42.72
C HIS A 29 -9.49 9.74 41.43
N LEU A 30 -10.51 10.57 41.21
CA LEU A 30 -11.32 10.57 39.99
C LEU A 30 -10.49 11.02 38.76
N GLU A 31 -9.62 12.00 38.90
CA GLU A 31 -8.72 12.44 37.80
C GLU A 31 -7.73 11.33 37.42
N GLU A 32 -7.11 10.67 38.39
CA GLU A 32 -6.15 9.59 38.13
C GLU A 32 -6.81 8.32 37.59
N THR A 33 -8.03 8.00 38.03
CA THR A 33 -8.82 6.90 37.45
C THR A 33 -9.25 7.22 36.03
N MET A 34 -9.67 8.45 35.73
CA MET A 34 -9.99 8.89 34.36
C MET A 34 -8.77 8.88 33.44
N LYS A 35 -7.59 9.35 33.89
CA LYS A 35 -6.34 9.27 33.13
C LYS A 35 -5.95 7.82 32.85
N ARG A 36 -6.05 6.93 33.84
CA ARG A 36 -5.79 5.50 33.66
C ARG A 36 -6.75 4.88 32.66
N ILE A 37 -8.05 5.15 32.76
CA ILE A 37 -9.06 4.68 31.79
C ILE A 37 -8.74 5.20 30.38
N LEU A 38 -8.37 6.48 30.24
CA LEU A 38 -7.99 7.07 28.96
C LEU A 38 -6.74 6.39 28.36
N ILE A 39 -5.72 6.11 29.17
CA ILE A 39 -4.51 5.37 28.76
C ILE A 39 -4.86 3.94 28.32
N PHE A 40 -5.73 3.24 29.06
CA PHE A 40 -6.20 1.91 28.69
C PHE A 40 -6.98 1.92 27.37
N ILE A 41 -7.82 2.93 27.14
CA ILE A 41 -8.53 3.10 25.86
C ILE A 41 -7.53 3.35 24.73
N ILE A 42 -6.56 4.26 24.89
CA ILE A 42 -5.55 4.54 23.85
C ILE A 42 -4.69 3.30 23.56
N MET A 43 -4.28 2.54 24.58
CA MET A 43 -3.57 1.27 24.39
C MET A 43 -4.44 0.22 23.68
N LEU A 44 -5.74 0.17 23.98
CA LEU A 44 -6.67 -0.77 23.36
C LEU A 44 -6.90 -0.47 21.87
N TRP A 45 -6.88 0.81 21.48
CA TRP A 45 -6.96 1.22 20.06
C TRP A 45 -5.64 1.01 19.29
N SER A 46 -4.51 0.96 19.98
CA SER A 46 -3.18 0.80 19.37
C SER A 46 -2.86 -0.63 18.92
N LEU A 47 -3.73 -1.59 19.26
CA LEU A 47 -3.60 -3.01 18.90
C LEU A 47 -4.35 -3.39 17.63
N ALA A 48 -5.00 -2.44 16.94
CA ALA A 48 -5.60 -2.74 15.64
C ALA A 48 -4.47 -3.16 14.67
N PRO A 49 -4.50 -4.39 14.12
CA PRO A 49 -3.54 -4.76 13.10
C PRO A 49 -3.72 -3.82 11.91
N PHE A 50 -2.62 -3.18 11.47
CA PHE A 50 -2.59 -2.51 10.18
C PHE A 50 -2.64 -3.60 9.11
N GLU A 51 -3.85 -3.93 8.67
CA GLU A 51 -4.09 -4.91 7.62
C GLU A 51 -3.76 -4.27 6.27
N GLY A 52 -2.48 -4.17 5.96
CA GLY A 52 -2.05 -4.02 4.58
C GLY A 52 -2.49 -5.26 3.82
N ALA A 53 -3.49 -5.12 2.96
CA ALA A 53 -4.09 -6.25 2.30
C ALA A 53 -3.22 -6.66 1.10
N ALA A 54 -2.76 -7.91 1.11
CA ALA A 54 -2.19 -8.50 -0.09
C ALA A 54 -3.30 -8.74 -1.11
N GLN A 55 -3.14 -8.19 -2.31
CA GLN A 55 -4.17 -8.20 -3.35
C GLN A 55 -3.61 -8.72 -4.67
N THR A 56 -4.43 -9.50 -5.39
CA THR A 56 -4.12 -9.95 -6.74
C THR A 56 -5.02 -9.26 -7.74
N PHE A 57 -4.41 -8.56 -8.69
CA PHE A 57 -5.07 -7.87 -9.79
C PHE A 57 -4.84 -8.63 -11.09
N ASN A 58 -5.90 -8.88 -11.84
CA ASN A 58 -5.77 -9.35 -13.22
C ASN A 58 -5.56 -8.15 -14.13
N ILE A 59 -4.62 -8.26 -15.06
CA ILE A 59 -4.39 -7.22 -16.07
C ILE A 59 -5.59 -7.22 -17.02
N ASP A 60 -6.26 -6.07 -17.15
CA ASP A 60 -7.30 -5.83 -18.14
C ASP A 60 -6.67 -5.31 -19.45
N PRO A 61 -6.75 -6.08 -20.56
CA PRO A 61 -6.22 -5.65 -21.85
C PRO A 61 -6.86 -4.38 -22.40
N SER A 62 -8.05 -3.99 -21.93
CA SER A 62 -8.78 -2.81 -22.42
C SER A 62 -8.20 -1.49 -21.90
N HIS A 63 -7.50 -1.53 -20.77
CA HIS A 63 -6.92 -0.36 -20.09
C HIS A 63 -5.39 -0.48 -19.92
N THR A 64 -4.79 -1.49 -20.56
CA THR A 64 -3.36 -1.76 -20.50
C THR A 64 -2.79 -1.74 -21.92
N THR A 65 -1.59 -1.21 -22.08
CA THR A 65 -0.88 -1.22 -23.36
C THR A 65 0.52 -1.76 -23.15
N ILE A 66 0.88 -2.78 -23.93
CA ILE A 66 2.27 -3.24 -24.06
C ILE A 66 2.81 -2.64 -25.35
N GLU A 67 3.60 -1.58 -25.23
CA GLU A 67 4.20 -0.87 -26.36
C GLU A 67 5.72 -0.97 -26.36
N PHE A 68 6.30 -0.94 -27.55
CA PHE A 68 7.74 -0.83 -27.75
C PHE A 68 8.06 0.26 -28.77
N LYS A 69 9.29 0.79 -28.66
CA LYS A 69 9.79 1.82 -29.56
C LYS A 69 11.25 1.52 -29.91
N VAL A 70 11.51 1.30 -31.19
CA VAL A 70 12.86 1.05 -31.71
C VAL A 70 13.27 2.20 -32.62
N ARG A 71 14.49 2.69 -32.45
CA ARG A 71 15.05 3.77 -33.27
C ARG A 71 15.49 3.19 -34.63
N ASN A 72 15.01 3.78 -35.72
CA ASN A 72 15.45 3.46 -37.07
C ASN A 72 16.16 4.65 -37.72
N MET A 73 17.39 4.44 -38.22
CA MET A 73 18.19 5.40 -39.01
C MET A 73 18.09 6.87 -38.53
N LEU A 74 18.54 7.13 -37.31
CA LEU A 74 18.76 8.45 -36.68
C LEU A 74 17.54 9.40 -36.51
N ILE A 75 16.49 9.33 -37.34
CA ILE A 75 15.41 10.33 -37.39
C ILE A 75 14.02 9.74 -37.09
N THR A 76 13.75 8.47 -37.41
CA THR A 76 12.40 7.89 -37.27
C THR A 76 12.35 6.81 -36.19
N ASN A 77 11.28 6.79 -35.41
CA ASN A 77 11.05 5.76 -34.41
C ASN A 77 9.94 4.84 -34.90
N VAL A 78 10.20 3.54 -34.93
CA VAL A 78 9.17 2.53 -35.13
C VAL A 78 8.53 2.26 -33.78
N ARG A 79 7.23 2.52 -33.68
CA ARG A 79 6.40 2.11 -32.54
C ARG A 79 5.64 0.85 -32.92
N GLY A 80 5.44 -0.03 -31.95
CA GLY A 80 4.55 -1.16 -32.08
C GLY A 80 3.96 -1.55 -30.74
N THR A 81 2.90 -2.34 -30.80
CA THR A 81 2.17 -2.86 -29.65
C THR A 81 1.98 -4.37 -29.77
N PHE A 82 1.69 -5.01 -28.65
CA PHE A 82 1.13 -6.36 -28.61
C PHE A 82 -0.32 -6.26 -28.14
N GLU A 83 -1.25 -6.72 -28.97
CA GLU A 83 -2.69 -6.54 -28.72
C GLU A 83 -3.29 -7.65 -27.84
N LYS A 84 -2.61 -8.79 -27.74
CA LYS A 84 -3.09 -9.93 -26.96
C LYS A 84 -2.08 -10.32 -25.91
N PHE A 85 -2.47 -10.13 -24.67
CA PHE A 85 -1.70 -10.49 -23.50
C PHE A 85 -2.63 -10.75 -22.33
N LYS A 86 -2.10 -11.41 -21.32
CA LYS A 86 -2.73 -11.64 -20.03
C LYS A 86 -1.67 -11.57 -18.95
N GLY A 87 -2.09 -11.30 -17.73
CA GLY A 87 -1.16 -11.33 -16.61
C GLY A 87 -1.83 -11.02 -15.30
N THR A 88 -1.04 -11.16 -14.24
CA THR A 88 -1.45 -10.91 -12.87
C THR A 88 -0.41 -10.05 -12.17
N VAL A 89 -0.88 -9.14 -11.34
CA VAL A 89 -0.07 -8.33 -10.45
C VAL A 89 -0.52 -8.64 -9.03
N PHE A 90 0.35 -9.29 -8.27
CA PHE A 90 0.19 -9.48 -6.83
C PHE A 90 0.95 -8.37 -6.11
N ILE A 91 0.27 -7.62 -5.25
CA ILE A 91 0.86 -6.56 -4.43
C ILE A 91 0.66 -6.92 -2.97
N ASP A 92 1.75 -6.92 -2.22
CA ASP A 92 1.74 -6.96 -0.77
C ASP A 92 2.15 -5.57 -0.26
N GLU A 93 1.19 -4.83 0.30
CA GLU A 93 1.38 -3.47 0.80
C GLU A 93 2.26 -3.42 2.06
N THR A 94 2.38 -4.55 2.77
CA THR A 94 3.24 -4.65 3.97
C THR A 94 4.68 -4.98 3.61
N ASP A 95 4.90 -5.71 2.52
CA ASP A 95 6.21 -6.14 2.05
C ASP A 95 6.24 -6.20 0.52
N LEU A 96 6.67 -5.10 -0.10
CA LEU A 96 6.81 -5.00 -1.55
C LEU A 96 7.72 -6.08 -2.15
N GLY A 97 8.66 -6.63 -1.37
CA GLY A 97 9.55 -7.71 -1.83
C GLY A 97 8.83 -9.03 -2.12
N LYS A 98 7.63 -9.23 -1.56
CA LYS A 98 6.75 -10.37 -1.85
C LYS A 98 5.83 -10.15 -3.04
N SER A 99 5.74 -8.90 -3.52
CA SER A 99 4.91 -8.56 -4.67
C SER A 99 5.46 -9.23 -5.94
N LYS A 100 4.57 -9.58 -6.86
CA LYS A 100 4.92 -10.32 -8.08
C LYS A 100 4.13 -9.84 -9.30
N VAL A 101 4.80 -9.72 -10.43
CA VAL A 101 4.22 -9.45 -11.74
C VAL A 101 4.51 -10.66 -12.64
N ASP A 102 3.47 -11.16 -13.29
CA ASP A 102 3.54 -12.24 -14.28
C ASP A 102 2.72 -11.85 -15.51
N VAL A 103 3.36 -11.79 -16.67
CA VAL A 103 2.73 -11.38 -17.93
C VAL A 103 3.08 -12.37 -19.03
N SER A 104 2.06 -12.80 -19.77
CA SER A 104 2.18 -13.63 -20.97
C SER A 104 1.61 -12.89 -22.17
N ILE A 105 2.37 -12.85 -23.26
CA ILE A 105 2.08 -12.05 -24.45
C ILE A 105 2.07 -12.98 -25.66
N GLU A 106 1.02 -12.92 -26.49
CA GLU A 106 0.99 -13.65 -27.76
C GLU A 106 1.86 -12.91 -28.79
N THR A 107 2.97 -13.50 -29.21
CA THR A 107 3.94 -12.87 -30.12
C THR A 107 3.33 -12.56 -31.49
N ALA A 108 2.38 -13.37 -31.93
CA ALA A 108 1.61 -13.14 -33.16
C ALA A 108 0.74 -11.87 -33.12
N SER A 109 0.42 -11.34 -31.94
CA SER A 109 -0.41 -10.13 -31.78
C SER A 109 0.35 -8.82 -31.99
N ILE A 110 1.60 -8.89 -32.45
CA ILE A 110 2.39 -7.71 -32.79
C ILE A 110 1.68 -6.88 -33.87
N ASN A 111 1.60 -5.58 -33.61
CA ASN A 111 1.04 -4.59 -34.52
C ASN A 111 1.93 -3.35 -34.55
N THR A 112 2.40 -2.97 -35.74
CA THR A 112 3.18 -1.75 -35.95
C THR A 112 2.47 -0.76 -36.89
N GLY A 113 1.20 -1.02 -37.21
CA GLY A 113 0.38 -0.28 -38.18
C GLY A 113 0.70 -0.60 -39.64
N ILE A 114 1.61 -1.54 -39.93
CA ILE A 114 2.05 -1.90 -41.28
C ILE A 114 2.05 -3.42 -41.43
N ASN A 115 0.99 -3.97 -42.02
CA ASN A 115 0.78 -5.42 -42.19
C ASN A 115 1.99 -6.17 -42.75
N ARG A 116 2.67 -5.61 -43.76
CA ARG A 116 3.86 -6.24 -44.36
C ARG A 116 5.01 -6.39 -43.35
N ARG A 117 5.21 -5.39 -42.49
CA ARG A 117 6.24 -5.42 -41.45
C ARG A 117 5.84 -6.39 -40.34
N ASP A 118 4.57 -6.39 -39.95
CA ASP A 118 4.07 -7.29 -38.90
C ASP A 118 4.20 -8.76 -39.32
N ASN A 119 3.90 -9.08 -40.59
CA ASN A 119 4.12 -10.42 -41.12
C ASN A 119 5.60 -10.83 -41.14
N HIS A 120 6.52 -9.89 -41.39
CA HIS A 120 7.95 -10.16 -41.33
C HIS A 120 8.43 -10.38 -39.88
N LEU A 121 7.96 -9.55 -38.94
CA LEU A 121 8.28 -9.68 -37.51
C LEU A 121 7.76 -11.01 -36.93
N ARG A 122 6.68 -11.57 -37.47
CA ARG A 122 6.16 -12.88 -37.05
C ARG A 122 6.97 -14.07 -37.58
N SER A 123 7.82 -13.86 -38.58
CA SER A 123 8.58 -14.94 -39.23
C SER A 123 9.77 -15.43 -38.38
N ALA A 124 10.41 -16.51 -38.85
CA ALA A 124 11.58 -17.11 -38.21
C ALA A 124 12.80 -16.19 -38.11
N ASP A 125 12.84 -15.11 -38.89
CA ASP A 125 13.93 -14.12 -38.84
C ASP A 125 13.84 -13.20 -37.60
N PHE A 126 12.70 -13.20 -36.89
CA PHE A 126 12.45 -12.37 -35.71
C PHE A 126 11.84 -13.17 -34.57
N PHE A 127 10.51 -13.08 -34.35
CA PHE A 127 9.86 -13.70 -33.20
C PHE A 127 9.56 -15.19 -33.39
N ASP A 128 9.65 -15.71 -34.62
CA ASP A 128 9.34 -17.10 -34.96
C ASP A 128 8.05 -17.59 -34.26
N VAL A 129 6.93 -16.92 -34.51
CA VAL A 129 5.70 -17.10 -33.70
C VAL A 129 5.10 -18.49 -33.79
N VAL A 130 5.54 -19.30 -34.76
CA VAL A 130 5.18 -20.71 -34.90
C VAL A 130 5.89 -21.55 -33.83
N LYS A 131 7.16 -21.25 -33.55
CA LYS A 131 7.97 -21.97 -32.57
C LYS A 131 7.87 -21.36 -31.17
N PHE A 132 7.77 -20.04 -31.09
CA PHE A 132 7.70 -19.27 -29.85
C PHE A 132 6.43 -18.39 -29.83
N PRO A 133 5.24 -19.01 -29.64
CA PRO A 133 3.97 -18.29 -29.71
C PRO A 133 3.74 -17.35 -28.51
N VAL A 134 4.49 -17.52 -27.42
CA VAL A 134 4.29 -16.79 -26.16
C VAL A 134 5.62 -16.23 -25.67
N MET A 135 5.63 -14.92 -25.43
CA MET A 135 6.68 -14.21 -24.70
C MET A 135 6.21 -13.99 -23.26
N THR A 136 7.10 -14.13 -22.28
CA THR A 136 6.74 -14.00 -20.86
C THR A 136 7.66 -13.06 -20.10
N PHE A 137 7.09 -12.29 -19.18
CA PHE A 137 7.83 -11.53 -18.19
C PHE A 137 7.43 -11.96 -16.78
N VAL A 138 8.41 -12.36 -15.97
CA VAL A 138 8.20 -12.74 -14.57
C VAL A 138 9.12 -11.91 -13.68
N SER A 139 8.55 -11.14 -12.76
CA SER A 139 9.33 -10.33 -11.82
C SER A 139 10.12 -11.21 -10.86
N THR A 140 11.36 -10.79 -10.57
CA THR A 140 12.23 -11.37 -9.55
C THR A 140 12.40 -10.44 -8.34
N GLY A 141 11.99 -9.17 -8.45
CA GLY A 141 12.01 -8.24 -7.33
C GLY A 141 11.27 -6.95 -7.65
N ILE A 142 10.62 -6.40 -6.64
CA ILE A 142 9.89 -5.13 -6.69
C ILE A 142 10.35 -4.29 -5.50
N GLU A 143 10.84 -3.08 -5.79
CA GLU A 143 11.38 -2.17 -4.78
C GLU A 143 10.85 -0.74 -5.00
N PRO A 144 10.75 0.07 -3.94
CA PRO A 144 10.41 1.48 -4.09
C PRO A 144 11.50 2.21 -4.88
N GLY A 145 11.09 2.99 -5.88
CA GLY A 145 11.92 4.02 -6.51
C GLY A 145 11.49 5.42 -6.07
N ILE A 146 12.09 6.46 -6.67
CA ILE A 146 11.81 7.86 -6.29
C ILE A 146 10.34 8.23 -6.54
N ASP A 147 9.84 7.99 -7.76
CA ASP A 147 8.46 8.34 -8.16
C ASP A 147 7.60 7.12 -8.52
N ARG A 148 8.23 5.96 -8.69
CA ARG A 148 7.61 4.75 -9.25
C ARG A 148 8.28 3.51 -8.67
N LEU A 149 7.56 2.39 -8.64
CA LEU A 149 8.15 1.10 -8.30
C LEU A 149 9.18 0.71 -9.36
N LYS A 150 10.31 0.16 -8.92
CA LYS A 150 11.28 -0.48 -9.78
C LYS A 150 11.02 -1.99 -9.76
N VAL A 151 10.74 -2.53 -10.93
CA VAL A 151 10.45 -3.95 -11.14
C VAL A 151 11.60 -4.56 -11.93
N THR A 152 12.25 -5.57 -11.35
CA THR A 152 13.26 -6.39 -12.03
C THR A 152 12.65 -7.75 -12.33
N GLY A 153 12.99 -8.35 -13.47
CA GLY A 153 12.43 -9.64 -13.84
C GLY A 153 13.12 -10.29 -15.02
N ASN A 154 12.74 -11.54 -15.25
CA ASN A 154 13.20 -12.34 -16.37
C ASN A 154 12.24 -12.17 -17.54
N LEU A 155 12.79 -11.80 -18.69
CA LEU A 155 12.07 -11.72 -19.97
C LEU A 155 12.49 -12.91 -20.83
N THR A 156 11.52 -13.71 -21.28
CA THR A 156 11.73 -14.81 -22.23
C THR A 156 11.06 -14.45 -23.54
N ILE A 157 11.85 -14.42 -24.62
CA ILE A 157 11.46 -14.05 -26.00
C ILE A 157 11.78 -15.22 -26.91
#